data_AF-A0A1C6EWU3-F1
#
_entry.id   AF-A0A1C6EWU3-F1
#
_cell.length_a   1.000
_cell.length_b   1.000
_cell.length_c   1.000
_cell.angle_alpha   90.00
_cell.angle_beta   90.00
_cell.angle_gamma   90.00
#
_symmetry.space_group_name_H-M   'P 1'
#
loop_
_entity.id
_entity.type
_entity.pdbx_description
1 polymer ?
#
loop_
_entity_poly.entity_id
_entity_poly.type
_entity_poly.pdbx_seq_one_letter_code
_entity_poly.pdbx_strand_id
1 'polypeptide(L)' 'MDVFIQTVEIMGDMFFVGGLIVLIIGAAQLFMSLSSQSSDTKSHSGLLLASGIGLMTIGKVLIPMISTQVSF' A
#
# COMPACT_ATOMS: atom_id res chain seq x y z
N MET A 1 3.59 20.64 18.06
CA MET A 1 3.35 20.49 16.61
C MET A 1 4.35 19.53 15.98
N ASP A 2 5.65 19.64 16.29
CA ASP A 2 6.69 18.79 15.68
C ASP A 2 6.54 17.28 15.92
N VAL A 3 6.24 16.86 17.16
CA VAL A 3 6.02 15.43 17.48
C VAL A 3 4.82 14.86 16.72
N PHE A 4 3.79 15.67 16.48
CA PHE A 4 2.61 15.26 15.72
C PHE A 4 2.94 15.07 14.24
N ILE A 5 3.65 16.02 13.62
CA ILE A 5 4.09 15.91 12.22
C ILE A 5 5.00 14.69 12.03
N GLN A 6 5.96 14.51 12.94
CA GLN A 6 6.87 13.36 12.90
C GLN A 6 6.12 12.02 13.04
N THR A 7 5.08 11.97 13.89
CA THR A 7 4.25 10.76 14.03
C THR A 7 3.46 10.46 12.76
N VAL A 8 2.89 11.49 12.13
CA VAL A 8 2.16 11.35 10.86
C VAL A 8 3.09 10.87 9.73
N GLU A 9 4.32 11.38 9.68
CA GLU A 9 5.32 10.98 8.70
C GLU A 9 5.72 9.50 8.86
N ILE A 10 6.03 9.07 10.09
CA ILE A 10 6.33 7.66 10.40
C ILE A 10 5.13 6.75 10.04
N MET A 11 3.91 7.18 10.34
CA MET A 11 2.71 6.43 9.99
C MET A 11 2.55 6.31 8.47
N GLY A 12 2.81 7.38 7.71
CA GLY A 12 2.80 7.36 6.25
C GLY A 12 3.80 6.35 5.68
N ASP A 13 5.03 6.35 6.19
CA ASP A 13 6.07 5.42 5.78
C ASP A 13 5.75 3.96 6.14
N MET A 14 5.15 3.71 7.30
CA MET A 14 4.68 2.37 7.67
C MET A 14 3.65 1.82 6.69
N PHE A 15 2.68 2.64 6.28
CA PHE A 15 1.69 2.26 5.28
C PHE A 15 2.30 2.05 3.89
N PHE A 16 3.29 2.87 3.52
CA PHE A 16 4.04 2.69 2.28
C PHE A 16 4.79 1.35 2.25
N VAL A 17 5.52 1.02 3.32
CA VAL A 17 6.24 -0.26 3.45
C VAL A 17 5.27 -1.44 3.46
N GLY A 18 4.15 -1.33 4.18
CA GLY A 18 3.09 -2.34 4.18
C GLY A 18 2.51 -2.60 2.79
N GLY A 19 2.24 -1.53 2.03
CA GLY A 19 1.81 -1.64 0.64
C GLY A 19 2.83 -2.35 -0.25
N LEU A 20 4.13 -2.12 -0.02
CA LEU A 20 5.23 -2.74 -0.76
C LEU A 20 5.31 -4.25 -0.55
N ILE A 21 5.12 -4.69 0.69
CA ILE A 21 5.05 -6.11 1.04
C ILE A 21 3.87 -6.78 0.32
N VAL A 22 2.69 -6.16 0.37
CA VAL A 22 1.49 -6.68 -0.30
C VAL A 22 1.67 -6.76 -1.82
N LEU A 23 2.34 -5.77 -2.41
CA LEU A 23 2.63 -5.73 -3.85
C LEU A 23 3.58 -6.86 -4.26
N ILE A 24 4.62 -7.15 -3.46
CA ILE A 24 5.54 -8.27 -3.68
C ILE A 24 4.79 -9.61 -3.61
N ILE A 25 3.92 -9.78 -2.62
CA ILE A 25 3.12 -11.01 -2.46
C ILE A 25 2.15 -11.17 -3.64
N GLY A 26 1.45 -10.10 -4.02
CA GLY A 26 0.54 -10.11 -5.18
C GLY A 26 1.26 -10.42 -6.49
N ALA A 27 2.46 -9.86 -6.70
CA ALA A 27 3.27 -10.13 -7.88
C ALA A 27 3.77 -11.58 -7.92
N ALA A 28 4.24 -12.11 -6.79
CA ALA A 28 4.66 -13.51 -6.68
C ALA A 28 3.51 -14.48 -6.95
N GLN A 29 2.33 -14.22 -6.37
CA GLN A 29 1.13 -15.02 -6.64
C GLN A 29 0.68 -14.93 -8.10
N LEU A 30 0.74 -13.75 -8.72
CA LEU A 30 0.43 -13.59 -10.14
C LEU A 30 1.40 -14.40 -11.01
N PHE A 31 2.70 -14.36 -10.70
CA PHE A 31 3.73 -15.06 -11.44
C PHE A 31 3.57 -16.59 -11.34
N MET A 32 3.29 -17.10 -10.14
CA MET A 32 2.94 -18.52 -9.94
C MET A 32 1.64 -18.89 -10.68
N SER A 33 0.64 -18.00 -10.64
CA SER A 33 -0.67 -18.23 -11.27
C SER A 33 -0.62 -18.19 -12.79
N LEU A 34 0.38 -17.56 -13.42
CA LEU A 34 0.56 -17.56 -14.87
C LEU A 34 0.74 -18.98 -15.43
N SER A 35 1.35 -19.87 -14.63
CA SER A 35 1.48 -21.30 -14.96
C SER A 35 0.17 -22.09 -14.80
N SER A 36 -0.82 -21.53 -14.09
CA SER A 36 -2.12 -22.15 -13.87
C SER A 36 -3.19 -21.55 -14.80
N GLN A 37 -4.09 -22.39 -15.30
CA GLN A 37 -5.23 -21.94 -16.12
C GLN A 37 -6.39 -21.37 -15.28
N SER A 38 -6.20 -21.21 -13.96
CA SER A 38 -7.22 -20.71 -13.02
C SER A 38 -7.41 -19.19 -13.16
N SER A 39 -8.63 -18.77 -13.51
CA SER A 39 -9.01 -17.35 -13.56
C SER A 39 -9.13 -16.73 -12.17
N ASP A 40 -9.54 -17.51 -11.17
CA ASP A 40 -9.79 -17.02 -9.81
C ASP A 40 -8.50 -16.57 -9.12
N THR A 41 -7.40 -17.30 -9.35
CA THR A 41 -6.10 -16.99 -8.76
C THR A 41 -5.48 -15.73 -9.38
N LYS A 42 -5.72 -15.48 -10.68
CA LYS A 42 -5.29 -14.25 -11.37
C LYS A 42 -6.07 -13.03 -10.87
N SER A 43 -7.39 -13.17 -10.68
CA SER A 43 -8.25 -12.09 -10.15
C SER A 43 -7.87 -11.74 -8.71
N HIS A 44 -7.63 -12.75 -7.87
CA HIS A 44 -7.19 -12.55 -6.48
C HIS A 44 -5.79 -11.90 -6.38
N SER A 45 -4.87 -12.27 -7.27
CA SER A 45 -3.54 -11.66 -7.36
C SER A 45 -3.63 -10.19 -7.82
N GLY A 46 -4.53 -9.89 -8.77
CA GLY A 46 -4.80 -8.53 -9.21
C GLY A 46 -5.38 -7.64 -8.10
N LEU A 47 -6.28 -8.17 -7.28
CA LEU A 47 -6.81 -7.47 -6.10
C LEU A 47 -5.73 -7.19 -5.05
N LEU A 48 -4.82 -8.15 -4.82
CA LEU A 48 -3.67 -7.93 -3.93
C LEU A 48 -2.76 -6.82 -4.46
N LEU A 49 -2.45 -6.81 -5.76
CA LEU A 49 -1.67 -5.74 -6.37
C LEU A 49 -2.35 -4.37 -6.23
N ALA A 50 -3.66 -4.29 -6.52
CA ALA A 50 -4.44 -3.07 -6.34
C ALA A 50 -4.44 -2.59 -4.89
N SER A 51 -4.56 -3.51 -3.92
CA SER A 51 -4.51 -3.18 -2.49
C SER A 51 -3.12 -2.67 -2.05
N GLY A 52 -2.04 -3.23 -2.58
CA GLY A 52 -0.67 -2.76 -2.31
C GLY A 52 -0.44 -1.34 -2.80
N ILE A 53 -0.88 -1.02 -4.02
CA ILE A 53 -0.83 0.34 -4.57
C ILE A 53 -1.72 1.30 -3.75
N GLY A 54 -2.91 0.85 -3.35
CA GLY A 54 -3.83 1.62 -2.50
C GLY A 54 -3.19 2.00 -1.17
N LEU A 55 -2.57 1.04 -0.48
CA LEU A 55 -1.84 1.26 0.78
C LEU A 55 -0.68 2.24 0.63
N MET A 56 0.11 2.13 -0.46
CA MET A 56 1.18 3.09 -0.74
C MET A 56 0.66 4.50 -0.97
N THR A 57 -0.45 4.62 -1.70
CA THR A 57 -1.08 5.92 -1.99
C THR A 57 -1.63 6.56 -0.72
N ILE A 58 -2.25 5.75 0.16
CA ILE A 58 -2.68 6.21 1.48
C ILE A 58 -1.47 6.70 2.29
N GLY A 59 -0.40 5.89 2.35
CA GLY A 59 0.81 6.19 3.11
C GLY A 59 1.52 7.48 2.68
N LYS A 60 1.65 7.72 1.38
CA LYS A 60 2.42 8.87 0.86
C LYS A 60 1.61 10.10 0.50
N VAL A 61 0.31 9.96 0.29
CA VAL A 61 -0.54 11.09 -0.13
C VAL A 61 -1.54 11.43 0.95
N LEU A 62 -2.38 10.48 1.38
CA LEU A 62 -3.50 10.79 2.27
C LEU A 62 -3.07 11.03 3.72
N ILE A 63 -2.15 10.24 4.26
CA ILE A 63 -1.68 10.40 5.64
C ILE A 63 -0.93 11.73 5.83
N PRO A 64 0.01 12.13 4.95
CA PRO A 64 0.68 13.42 5.06
C PRO A 64 -0.26 14.62 4.93
N MET A 65 -1.35 14.51 4.15
CA MET A 65 -2.37 15.57 4.04
C MET A 65 -3.04 15.91 5.38
N ILE A 66 -3.10 14.97 6.32
CA ILE A 66 -3.61 15.21 7.68
C ILE A 66 -2.71 16.21 8.41
N SER A 67 -1.38 16.10 8.25
CA SER A 67 -0.44 17.07 8.84
C SER A 67 -0.61 18.47 8.27
N THR A 68 -0.93 18.58 6.97
CA THR A 68 -1.14 19.87 6.30
C THR A 68 -2.43 20.55 6.75
N GLN A 69 -3.47 19.79 7.10
CA GLN A 69 -4.74 20.34 7.60
C GLN A 69 -4.69 20.76 9.08
N VAL A 70 -3.86 20.12 9.89
CA VAL A 70 -3.73 20.42 11.34
C VAL A 70 -2.78 21.59 11.62
N SER A 71 -1.98 22.00 10.64
CA SER A 71 -1.02 23.11 10.76
C SER A 71 -1.64 24.51 10.55
N PHE A 72 -2.96 24.63 10.40
CA PHE A 72 -3.68 25.91 10.29
C PHE A 72 -4.30 26.33 11.63
#